data_AF-A0A920VV18-F1
#
_entry.id   AF-A0A920VV18-F1
#
_cell.length_a   1.000
_cell.length_b   1.000
_cell.length_c   1.000
_cell.angle_alpha   90.00
_cell.angle_beta   90.00
_cell.angle_gamma   90.00
#
_symmetry.space_group_name_H-M   'P 1'
#
loop_
_entity.id
_entity.type
_entity.pdbx_description
1 polymer ?
#
loop_
_entity_poly.entity_id
_entity_poly.type
_entity_poly.pdbx_seq_one_letter_code
_entity_poly.pdbx_strand_id
1 'polypeptide(L)'
;MVDSFIKWRVKDVAKYFTTTGGDEERAKRLLSQRVDTGLRNEFGVRTVKEVVSGERDQLMNSLTSMLDEIAQDELGVQVIDLRVKRIDLPLEVSESVYNRMRTERQRLARGLRAQGNEVAEKIRALPIRIKRSFWRMLIGWPKKLKEMEMPRLLPLTLQPLLKIQNFTISPGA
;
A
#
# COMPACT_ATOMS: atom_id res chain seq x y z
N MET A 1 -3.05 -13.69 -21.83
CA MET A 1 -2.97 -13.38 -23.27
C MET A 1 -3.17 -11.88 -23.46
N VAL A 2 -2.42 -11.26 -24.36
CA VAL A 2 -2.51 -9.82 -24.60
C VAL A 2 -3.18 -9.55 -25.94
N ASP A 3 -4.29 -8.80 -25.93
CA ASP A 3 -4.94 -8.26 -27.12
C ASP A 3 -4.26 -6.93 -27.48
N SER A 4 -3.60 -6.87 -28.65
CA SER A 4 -2.86 -5.69 -29.12
C SER A 4 -2.96 -5.52 -30.64
N PHE A 5 -2.84 -4.29 -31.09
CA PHE A 5 -2.79 -3.89 -32.51
C PHE A 5 -1.44 -3.26 -32.81
N ILE A 6 -0.83 -3.68 -33.92
CA ILE A 6 0.49 -3.24 -34.35
C ILE A 6 0.37 -2.71 -35.77
N LYS A 7 0.87 -1.50 -36.01
CA LYS A 7 1.13 -0.97 -37.34
C LYS A 7 2.62 -1.01 -37.58
N TRP A 8 3.05 -1.62 -38.67
CA TRP A 8 4.45 -1.76 -39.03
C TRP A 8 4.64 -1.51 -40.53
N ARG A 9 5.88 -1.22 -40.93
CA ARG A 9 6.29 -1.16 -42.33
C ARG A 9 7.62 -1.86 -42.52
N VAL A 10 7.86 -2.40 -43.71
CA VAL A 10 9.20 -2.87 -44.09
C VAL A 10 10.12 -1.65 -44.25
N LYS A 11 11.28 -1.69 -43.57
CA LYS A 11 12.34 -0.67 -43.70
C LYS A 11 13.51 -1.23 -44.49
N ASP A 12 13.94 -2.45 -44.17
CA ASP A 12 14.97 -3.19 -44.89
C ASP A 12 14.35 -4.42 -45.57
N VAL A 13 14.21 -4.32 -46.89
CA VAL A 13 13.61 -5.38 -47.72
C VAL A 13 14.50 -6.63 -47.76
N ALA A 14 15.83 -6.48 -47.80
CA ALA A 14 16.75 -7.60 -47.89
C ALA A 14 16.74 -8.43 -46.60
N LYS A 15 16.75 -7.75 -45.45
CA LYS A 15 16.62 -8.41 -44.14
C LYS A 15 15.24 -9.03 -43.94
N TYR A 16 14.18 -8.35 -44.36
CA TYR A 16 12.83 -8.89 -44.32
C TYR A 16 12.70 -10.19 -45.13
N PHE A 17 13.20 -10.21 -46.37
CA PHE A 17 13.14 -11.40 -47.21
C PHE A 17 13.99 -12.56 -46.70
N THR A 18 15.18 -12.30 -46.15
CA THR A 18 16.04 -13.37 -45.60
C THR A 18 15.46 -14.01 -44.34
N THR A 19 14.71 -13.24 -43.54
CA THR A 19 14.16 -13.71 -42.25
C THR A 19 12.77 -14.34 -42.39
N THR A 20 11.91 -13.75 -43.23
CA THR A 20 10.52 -14.19 -43.39
C THR A 20 10.26 -14.95 -44.69
N GLY A 21 11.19 -14.93 -45.64
CA GLY A 21 10.99 -15.48 -46.98
C GLY A 21 10.01 -14.67 -47.84
N GLY A 22 9.66 -13.46 -47.42
CA GLY A 22 8.64 -12.63 -48.07
C GLY A 22 7.21 -12.93 -47.62
N ASP A 23 7.01 -13.87 -46.70
CA ASP A 23 5.69 -14.23 -46.15
C ASP A 23 5.26 -13.24 -45.05
N GLU A 24 4.23 -12.44 -45.36
CA GLU A 24 3.63 -11.47 -44.43
C GLU A 24 3.01 -12.13 -43.19
N GLU A 25 2.38 -13.30 -43.35
CA GLU A 25 1.78 -14.01 -42.22
C GLU A 25 2.86 -14.52 -41.26
N ARG A 26 4.02 -14.90 -41.78
CA ARG A 26 5.19 -15.23 -40.96
C ARG A 26 5.69 -14.01 -40.18
N ALA A 27 5.85 -12.87 -40.85
CA ALA A 27 6.26 -11.61 -40.22
C ALA A 27 5.30 -11.21 -39.09
N LYS A 28 4.00 -11.27 -39.34
CA LYS A 28 2.93 -10.96 -38.38
C LYS A 28 2.97 -11.87 -37.16
N ARG A 29 3.17 -13.18 -37.34
CA ARG A 29 3.32 -14.13 -36.23
C ARG A 29 4.54 -13.82 -35.37
N LEU A 30 5.70 -13.57 -36.00
CA LEU A 30 6.94 -13.26 -35.29
C LEU A 30 6.84 -11.94 -34.50
N LEU A 31 6.30 -10.90 -35.13
CA LEU A 31 6.01 -9.64 -34.45
C LEU A 31 5.09 -9.84 -33.25
N SER A 32 3.98 -10.57 -33.42
CA SER A 32 3.03 -10.83 -32.33
C SER A 32 3.68 -11.58 -31.16
N GLN A 33 4.55 -12.56 -31.44
CA GLN A 33 5.30 -13.29 -30.40
C GLN A 33 6.30 -12.38 -29.67
N ARG A 34 7.00 -11.51 -30.39
CA ARG A 34 7.97 -10.57 -29.81
C ARG A 34 7.28 -9.56 -28.92
N VAL A 35 6.11 -9.06 -29.35
CA VAL A 35 5.27 -8.15 -28.56
C VAL A 35 4.73 -8.84 -27.30
N ASP A 36 4.18 -10.05 -27.39
CA ASP A 36 3.67 -10.77 -26.19
C ASP A 36 4.79 -10.99 -25.16
N THR A 37 5.98 -11.37 -25.63
CA THR A 37 7.15 -11.58 -24.78
C THR A 37 7.65 -10.27 -24.16
N GLY A 38 7.80 -9.21 -24.96
CA GLY A 38 8.26 -7.90 -24.49
C GLY A 38 7.31 -7.29 -23.46
N LEU A 39 6.00 -7.35 -23.72
CA LEU A 39 4.99 -6.92 -22.76
C LEU A 39 5.09 -7.75 -21.48
N ARG A 40 5.12 -9.08 -21.57
CA ARG A 40 5.20 -9.95 -20.38
C ARG A 40 6.43 -9.66 -19.51
N ASN A 41 7.59 -9.40 -20.13
CA ASN A 41 8.81 -9.06 -19.41
C ASN A 41 8.68 -7.72 -18.68
N GLU A 42 8.19 -6.68 -19.35
CA GLU A 42 8.05 -5.35 -18.72
C GLU A 42 7.01 -5.36 -17.58
N PHE A 43 5.91 -6.10 -17.76
CA PHE A 43 4.89 -6.32 -16.73
C PHE A 43 5.36 -7.21 -15.58
N GLY A 44 6.37 -8.05 -15.79
CA GLY A 44 6.99 -8.87 -14.75
C GLY A 44 7.97 -8.08 -13.88
N VAL A 45 8.61 -7.05 -14.44
CA VAL A 45 9.61 -6.23 -13.75
C VAL A 45 8.98 -5.08 -12.95
N ARG A 46 7.94 -4.41 -13.49
CA ARG A 46 7.28 -3.27 -12.82
C ARG A 46 5.93 -3.66 -12.21
N THR A 47 5.61 -3.12 -11.03
CA THR A 47 4.37 -3.51 -10.34
C THR A 47 3.15 -3.08 -11.12
N VAL A 48 2.23 -4.02 -11.40
CA VAL A 48 0.95 -3.85 -12.12
C VAL A 48 0.18 -2.57 -11.75
N LYS A 49 0.37 -2.08 -10.52
CA LYS A 49 -0.23 -0.86 -10.00
C LYS A 49 0.26 0.42 -10.71
N GLU A 50 1.54 0.52 -11.04
CA GLU A 50 2.15 1.70 -11.71
C GLU A 50 1.64 1.86 -13.14
N VAL A 51 1.40 0.73 -13.83
CA VAL A 51 0.89 0.71 -15.21
C VAL A 51 -0.59 1.11 -15.32
N VAL A 52 -1.35 0.92 -14.23
CA VAL A 52 -2.80 1.19 -14.21
C VAL A 52 -3.11 2.61 -13.72
N SER A 53 -2.20 3.28 -13.00
CA SER A 53 -2.52 4.50 -12.25
C SER A 53 -1.99 5.84 -12.78
N GLY A 54 -1.30 5.90 -13.94
CA GLY A 54 -0.97 7.20 -14.54
C GLY A 54 0.17 7.26 -15.57
N GLU A 55 1.08 6.28 -15.60
CA GLU A 55 2.27 6.31 -16.48
C GLU A 55 2.13 5.47 -17.76
N ARG A 56 0.89 5.10 -18.12
CA ARG A 56 0.60 4.19 -19.23
C ARG A 56 1.25 4.64 -20.54
N ASP A 57 1.21 5.93 -20.84
CA ASP A 57 1.72 6.45 -22.11
C ASP A 57 3.25 6.39 -22.19
N GLN A 58 3.95 6.72 -21.10
CA GLN A 58 5.42 6.62 -21.04
C GLN A 58 5.89 5.16 -21.15
N LEU A 59 5.18 4.25 -20.49
CA LEU A 59 5.44 2.83 -20.59
C LEU A 59 5.25 2.33 -22.02
N MET A 60 4.14 2.68 -22.67
CA MET A 60 3.86 2.26 -24.04
C MET A 60 4.89 2.84 -25.02
N ASN A 61 5.34 4.07 -24.82
CA ASN A 61 6.40 4.66 -25.62
C ASN A 61 7.72 3.89 -25.47
N SER A 62 8.14 3.61 -24.22
CA SER A 62 9.35 2.84 -23.94
C SER A 62 9.30 1.43 -24.55
N LEU A 63 8.15 0.75 -24.43
CA LEU A 63 7.93 -0.56 -25.03
C LEU A 63 7.98 -0.52 -26.56
N THR A 64 7.35 0.50 -27.15
CA THR A 64 7.33 0.67 -28.61
C THR A 64 8.73 0.90 -29.13
N SER A 65 9.54 1.74 -28.48
CA SER A 65 10.94 1.97 -28.87
C SER A 65 11.79 0.71 -28.77
N MET A 66 11.67 -0.04 -27.68
CA MET A 66 12.40 -1.30 -27.50
C MET A 66 12.01 -2.34 -28.55
N LEU A 67 10.71 -2.48 -28.83
CA LEU A 67 10.21 -3.41 -29.84
C LEU A 67 10.58 -2.99 -31.25
N ASP A 68 10.64 -1.69 -31.55
CA ASP A 68 11.08 -1.18 -32.85
C ASP A 68 12.55 -1.52 -33.12
N GLU A 69 13.42 -1.34 -32.13
CA GLU A 69 14.85 -1.67 -32.25
C GLU A 69 15.05 -3.16 -32.57
N ILE A 70 14.41 -4.01 -31.77
CA ILE A 70 14.44 -5.47 -31.95
C ILE A 70 13.85 -5.86 -33.31
N ALA A 71 12.72 -5.29 -33.71
CA ALA A 71 12.06 -5.62 -34.97
C ALA A 71 12.88 -5.17 -36.19
N GLN A 72 13.61 -4.06 -36.09
CA GLN A 72 14.52 -3.64 -37.14
C GLN A 72 15.73 -4.57 -37.23
N ASP A 73 16.29 -4.97 -36.09
CA ASP A 73 17.48 -5.81 -36.05
C ASP A 73 17.21 -7.26 -36.48
N GLU A 74 16.10 -7.84 -36.03
CA GLU A 74 15.77 -9.25 -36.26
C GLU A 74 14.96 -9.47 -37.56
N LEU A 75 14.10 -8.52 -37.95
CA LEU A 75 13.12 -8.71 -39.03
C LEU A 75 13.24 -7.67 -40.17
N GLY A 76 13.98 -6.57 -39.98
CA GLY A 76 14.06 -5.48 -40.97
C GLY A 76 12.78 -4.64 -41.08
N VAL A 77 11.90 -4.72 -40.07
CA VAL A 77 10.63 -4.01 -40.04
C VAL A 77 10.64 -2.92 -38.98
N GLN A 78 10.00 -1.79 -39.29
CA GLN A 78 9.83 -0.68 -38.37
C GLN A 78 8.41 -0.69 -37.80
N VAL A 79 8.30 -0.56 -36.48
CA VAL A 79 7.03 -0.43 -35.77
C VAL A 79 6.62 1.05 -35.74
N ILE A 80 5.44 1.36 -36.29
CA ILE A 80 4.91 2.73 -36.39
C ILE A 80 4.02 3.05 -35.18
N ASP A 81 3.16 2.10 -34.80
CA ASP A 81 2.23 2.27 -33.69
C ASP A 81 1.95 0.91 -33.03
N LEU A 82 1.96 0.89 -31.70
CA LEU A 82 1.59 -0.28 -30.90
C LEU A 82 0.52 0.16 -29.90
N ARG A 83 -0.65 -0.46 -29.99
CA ARG A 83 -1.77 -0.20 -29.08
C ARG A 83 -2.21 -1.46 -28.39
N VAL A 84 -2.16 -1.45 -27.06
CA VAL A 84 -2.62 -2.57 -26.25
C VAL A 84 -4.08 -2.36 -25.85
N LYS A 85 -4.94 -3.29 -26.27
CA LYS A 85 -6.38 -3.26 -25.98
C LYS A 85 -6.70 -3.93 -24.65
N ARG A 86 -6.16 -5.11 -24.38
CA ARG A 86 -6.36 -5.83 -23.11
C ARG A 86 -5.14 -6.69 -22.76
N ILE A 87 -4.79 -6.78 -21.48
CA ILE A 87 -3.72 -7.66 -20.99
C ILE A 87 -4.34 -8.60 -19.98
N ASP A 88 -4.38 -9.89 -20.31
CA ASP A 88 -4.75 -10.94 -19.35
C ASP A 88 -3.44 -11.51 -18.77
N LEU A 89 -3.09 -11.07 -17.56
CA LEU A 89 -1.88 -11.49 -16.83
C LEU A 89 -2.04 -12.94 -16.31
N PRO A 90 -1.07 -13.85 -16.52
CA PRO A 90 -1.11 -15.19 -15.93
C PRO A 90 -0.93 -15.14 -14.41
N LEU A 91 -1.61 -16.05 -13.70
CA LEU A 91 -1.64 -16.11 -12.22
C LEU A 91 -0.24 -16.30 -11.59
N GLU A 92 0.73 -16.85 -12.31
CA GLU A 92 2.06 -17.19 -11.81
C GLU A 92 2.96 -15.96 -11.54
N VAL A 93 2.84 -14.90 -12.36
CA VAL A 93 3.53 -13.61 -12.12
C VAL A 93 2.87 -12.83 -10.98
N SER A 94 1.69 -13.25 -10.55
CA SER A 94 0.92 -12.56 -9.53
C SER A 94 1.42 -12.85 -8.11
N GLU A 95 1.94 -14.05 -7.83
CA GLU A 95 2.17 -14.47 -6.44
C GLU A 95 3.32 -13.71 -5.77
N SER A 96 4.43 -13.46 -6.47
CA SER A 96 5.55 -12.68 -5.95
C SER A 96 5.15 -11.22 -5.66
N VAL A 97 4.31 -10.64 -6.52
CA VAL A 97 3.77 -9.30 -6.38
C VAL A 97 2.72 -9.24 -5.26
N TYR A 98 1.81 -10.21 -5.19
CA TYR A 98 0.83 -10.34 -4.12
C TYR A 98 1.50 -10.52 -2.75
N ASN A 99 2.59 -11.28 -2.67
CA ASN A 99 3.38 -11.46 -1.45
C ASN A 99 4.04 -10.16 -1.00
N ARG A 100 4.62 -9.39 -1.93
CA ARG A 100 5.18 -8.06 -1.62
C ARG A 100 4.09 -7.09 -1.18
N MET A 101 2.93 -7.08 -1.87
CA MET A 101 1.78 -6.24 -1.50
C MET A 101 1.20 -6.58 -0.13
N ARG A 102 1.07 -7.87 0.17
CA ARG A 102 0.60 -8.35 1.48
C ARG A 102 1.55 -7.92 2.58
N THR A 103 2.85 -8.04 2.35
CA THR A 103 3.89 -7.59 3.29
C THR A 103 3.80 -6.08 3.51
N GLU A 104 3.67 -5.30 2.44
CA GLU A 104 3.61 -3.84 2.53
C GLU A 104 2.32 -3.37 3.24
N ARG A 105 1.17 -3.97 2.93
CA ARG A 105 -0.08 -3.72 3.66
C ARG A 105 0.02 -4.09 5.13
N GLN A 106 0.65 -5.22 5.45
CA GLN A 106 0.87 -5.61 6.84
C GLN A 106 1.79 -4.61 7.55
N ARG A 107 2.85 -4.13 6.89
CA ARG A 107 3.74 -3.10 7.42
C ARG A 107 3.00 -1.79 7.70
N LEU A 108 2.22 -1.30 6.73
CA LEU A 108 1.41 -0.10 6.87
C LEU A 108 0.37 -0.25 7.99
N ALA A 109 -0.34 -1.37 8.04
CA ALA A 109 -1.33 -1.63 9.08
C ALA A 109 -0.69 -1.76 10.47
N ARG A 110 0.52 -2.31 10.58
CA ARG A 110 1.29 -2.31 11.85
C ARG A 110 1.67 -0.89 12.25
N GLY A 111 2.15 -0.07 11.31
CA GLY A 111 2.48 1.33 11.54
C GLY A 111 1.29 2.15 12.04
N LEU A 112 0.14 2.02 11.38
CA LEU A 112 -1.10 2.70 11.78
C LEU A 112 -1.60 2.24 13.15
N ARG A 113 -1.51 0.94 13.46
CA ARG A 113 -1.85 0.43 14.80
C ARG A 113 -0.90 0.94 15.88
N ALA A 114 0.40 0.99 15.61
CA ALA A 114 1.39 1.52 16.54
C ALA A 114 1.13 3.01 16.83
N GLN A 115 0.87 3.82 15.80
CA GLN A 115 0.47 5.22 15.96
C GLN A 115 -0.82 5.37 16.76
N GLY A 116 -1.85 4.56 16.45
CA GLY A 116 -3.10 4.56 17.20
C GLY A 116 -2.90 4.21 18.68
N ASN A 117 -2.04 3.23 18.98
CA ASN A 117 -1.70 2.85 20.34
C ASN A 117 -0.94 3.96 21.08
N GLU A 118 0.03 4.61 20.43
CA GLU A 118 0.77 5.73 21.02
C GLU A 118 -0.17 6.90 21.37
N VAL A 119 -1.10 7.24 20.46
CA VAL A 119 -2.10 8.28 20.71
C VAL A 119 -3.03 7.88 21.84
N ALA A 120 -3.49 6.63 21.88
CA ALA A 120 -4.34 6.13 22.95
C ALA A 120 -3.62 6.16 24.32
N GLU A 121 -2.35 5.79 24.36
CA GLU A 121 -1.55 5.80 25.59
C GLU A 121 -1.30 7.22 26.08
N LYS A 122 -1.01 8.17 25.18
CA LYS A 122 -0.97 9.60 25.51
C LYS A 122 -2.29 10.07 26.12
N ILE A 123 -3.43 9.76 25.51
CA ILE A 123 -4.76 10.14 26.03
C ILE A 123 -5.02 9.53 27.41
N ARG A 124 -4.68 8.25 27.64
CA ARG A 124 -4.86 7.58 28.94
C ARG A 124 -3.94 8.15 30.03
N ALA A 125 -2.72 8.58 29.69
CA ALA A 125 -1.77 9.14 30.64
C ALA A 125 -2.08 10.58 31.03
N LEU A 126 -2.81 11.34 30.19
CA LEU A 126 -3.14 12.75 30.45
C LEU A 126 -3.91 12.96 31.77
N PRO A 127 -5.01 12.25 32.09
CA PRO A 127 -5.70 12.40 33.37
C PRO A 127 -4.80 12.17 34.58
N ILE A 128 -3.94 11.14 34.53
CA ILE A 128 -3.02 10.81 35.63
C ILE A 128 -1.98 11.93 35.80
N ARG A 129 -1.44 12.44 34.68
CA ARG A 129 -0.44 13.52 34.69
C ARG A 129 -1.04 14.82 35.24
N ILE A 130 -2.23 15.19 34.80
CA ILE A 130 -2.97 16.39 35.26
C ILE A 130 -3.28 16.27 36.74
N LYS A 131 -3.81 15.13 37.20
CA LYS A 131 -4.11 14.91 38.63
C LYS A 131 -2.83 15.00 39.48
N ARG A 132 -1.72 14.42 39.02
CA ARG A 132 -0.43 14.45 39.74
C ARG A 132 0.19 15.85 39.77
N SER A 133 0.08 16.66 38.72
CA SER A 133 0.59 18.04 38.71
C SER A 133 -0.24 18.96 39.59
N PHE A 134 -1.57 18.81 39.55
CA PHE A 134 -2.50 19.57 40.38
C PHE A 134 -2.25 19.34 41.87
N TRP A 135 -2.16 18.09 42.31
CA TRP A 135 -1.88 17.75 43.71
C TRP A 135 -0.48 18.20 44.15
N ARG A 136 0.53 18.15 43.28
CA ARG A 136 1.87 18.69 43.59
C ARG A 136 1.83 20.19 43.89
N MET A 137 1.01 20.93 43.15
CA MET A 137 0.87 22.38 43.27
C MET A 137 0.03 22.79 44.48
N LEU A 138 -1.02 22.02 44.81
CA LEU A 138 -1.91 22.35 45.94
C LEU A 138 -1.37 21.96 47.31
N ILE A 139 -0.65 20.85 47.44
CA ILE A 139 -0.26 20.33 48.77
C ILE A 139 1.23 19.98 48.94
N GLY A 140 2.09 20.17 47.93
CA GLY A 140 3.54 19.91 48.06
C GLY A 140 3.88 18.45 48.39
N TRP A 141 3.75 17.54 47.42
CA TRP A 141 3.81 16.08 47.63
C TRP A 141 5.22 15.53 47.99
N PRO A 142 5.43 14.81 49.12
CA PRO A 142 6.71 14.15 49.43
C PRO A 142 6.86 12.75 48.77
N LYS A 143 8.12 12.37 48.46
CA LYS A 143 8.52 11.25 47.56
C LYS A 143 8.19 9.81 48.00
N LYS A 144 7.59 9.53 49.16
CA LYS A 144 7.40 8.15 49.67
C LYS A 144 5.92 7.80 49.88
N LEU A 145 5.21 7.43 48.83
CA LEU A 145 3.87 6.83 48.92
C LEU A 145 3.72 5.79 47.79
N LYS A 146 4.23 4.57 48.03
CA LYS A 146 4.18 3.47 47.05
C LYS A 146 2.96 2.54 47.20
N GLU A 147 2.26 2.57 48.32
CA GLU A 147 1.00 1.86 48.53
C GLU A 147 -0.02 2.77 49.21
N MET A 148 -0.84 3.48 48.42
CA MET A 148 -2.16 3.93 48.88
C MET A 148 -3.03 4.03 47.63
N GLU A 149 -4.02 3.14 47.52
CA GLU A 149 -5.05 3.27 46.51
C GLU A 149 -5.65 4.68 46.59
N MET A 150 -5.60 5.43 45.48
CA MET A 150 -6.30 6.72 45.43
C MET A 150 -7.78 6.46 45.77
N PRO A 151 -8.38 7.20 46.72
CA PRO A 151 -9.80 7.05 46.98
C PRO A 151 -10.55 7.30 45.67
N ARG A 152 -11.37 6.32 45.26
CA ARG A 152 -12.28 6.46 44.12
C ARG A 152 -13.08 7.72 44.38
N LEU A 153 -12.91 8.71 43.50
CA LEU A 153 -13.75 9.89 43.51
C LEU A 153 -15.16 9.39 43.27
N LEU A 154 -15.97 9.26 44.32
CA LEU A 154 -17.40 9.09 44.16
C LEU A 154 -17.91 10.34 43.44
N PRO A 155 -18.71 10.20 42.37
CA PRO A 155 -19.31 11.36 41.70
C PRO A 155 -20.16 12.14 42.70
N LEU A 156 -20.25 13.46 42.52
CA LEU A 156 -20.95 14.40 43.41
C LEU A 156 -22.46 14.11 43.64
N THR A 157 -23.01 13.07 43.01
CA THR A 157 -24.43 12.69 43.11
C THR A 157 -24.77 11.77 44.29
N LEU A 158 -23.80 11.29 45.08
CA LEU A 158 -24.03 10.31 46.16
C LEU A 158 -23.50 10.74 47.55
N GLN A 159 -23.25 12.03 47.79
CA GLN A 159 -22.79 12.52 49.11
C GLN A 159 -23.84 12.57 50.25
N PRO A 160 -25.18 12.63 50.03
CA PRO A 160 -26.09 12.84 51.17
C PRO A 160 -26.41 11.58 52.00
N LEU A 161 -26.04 10.36 51.56
CA LEU A 161 -26.39 9.12 52.26
C LEU A 161 -25.44 8.72 53.40
N LEU A 162 -24.29 9.39 53.56
CA LEU A 162 -23.30 9.07 54.61
C LEU A 162 -23.41 9.95 55.87
N LYS A 163 -24.41 10.84 55.95
CA LYS A 163 -24.64 11.72 57.12
C LYS A 163 -25.65 11.18 58.14
N ILE A 164 -26.17 9.97 57.97
CA ILE A 164 -27.18 9.40 58.88
C ILE A 164 -26.67 8.06 59.40
N GLN A 165 -25.78 8.09 60.38
CA GLN A 165 -25.65 7.11 61.47
C GLN A 165 -24.32 7.39 62.17
N ASN A 166 -24.36 8.27 63.17
CA ASN A 166 -23.50 8.26 64.35
C ASN A 166 -23.82 9.54 65.14
N PHE A 167 -24.81 9.44 66.04
CA PHE A 167 -24.89 10.08 67.36
C PHE A 167 -26.34 9.99 67.88
N THR A 168 -26.61 9.01 68.75
CA THR A 168 -27.55 9.21 69.85
C THR A 168 -26.78 8.89 71.13
N ILE A 169 -26.41 9.95 71.85
CA ILE A 169 -26.03 9.88 73.26
C ILE A 169 -27.32 10.11 74.04
N SER A 170 -27.67 9.14 74.90
CA SER A 170 -28.71 9.24 75.94
C SER A 170 -28.28 10.28 77.00
N PRO A 171 -29.20 11.05 77.63
CA PRO A 171 -29.68 10.61 78.96
C PRO A 171 -31.10 11.09 79.37
N GLY A 172 -31.74 10.32 80.27
CA GLY A 172 -32.49 10.87 81.40
C GLY A 172 -33.97 10.47 81.58
N ALA A 173 -34.21 9.45 82.41
CA ALA A 173 -35.20 9.44 83.49
C ALA A 173 -34.71 8.48 84.58
#